data_AF-W4VC33-F1
#
_entry.id   AF-W4VC33-F1
#
_cell.length_a   1.000
_cell.length_b   1.000
_cell.length_c   1.000
_cell.angle_alpha   90.00
_cell.angle_beta   90.00
_cell.angle_gamma   90.00
#
_symmetry.space_group_name_H-M   'P 1'
#
loop_
_entity.id
_entity.type
_entity.pdbx_description
1 polymer ?
#
loop_
_entity_poly.entity_id
_entity_poly.type
_entity_poly.pdbx_seq_one_letter_code
_entity_poly.pdbx_strand_id
1 'polypeptide(L)'
;MYDKRVAPIIFIGPCMSHDEVEKVLDIEADIRAPIRRGDLDSIPESTQVIGIVDGVFFSNLSVSPREILSILKKGIHVVGSSSMGALRAADLTFMV
;
A
#
# COMPACT_ATOMS: atom_id res chain seq x y z
N MET A 1 12.78 12.06 -5.77
CA MET A 1 12.89 10.97 -6.77
C MET A 1 13.16 9.70 -5.97
N TYR A 2 12.29 8.69 -6.04
CA TYR A 2 12.50 7.42 -5.32
C TYR A 2 13.52 6.53 -6.06
N ASP A 3 14.22 5.67 -5.33
CA ASP A 3 15.19 4.74 -5.91
C ASP A 3 14.44 3.54 -6.49
N LYS A 4 14.47 3.42 -7.83
CA LYS A 4 13.79 2.34 -8.56
C LYS A 4 14.34 0.95 -8.24
N ARG A 5 15.45 0.85 -7.50
CA ARG A 5 16.02 -0.42 -7.04
C ARG A 5 15.39 -0.92 -5.75
N VAL A 6 14.63 -0.08 -5.03
CA VAL A 6 13.93 -0.49 -3.82
C VAL A 6 12.57 -1.06 -4.22
N ALA A 7 12.37 -2.34 -3.95
CA ALA A 7 11.11 -3.02 -4.22
C ALA A 7 9.96 -2.37 -3.44
N PRO A 8 8.82 -2.04 -4.09
CA PRO A 8 7.65 -1.53 -3.40
C PRO A 8 6.96 -2.64 -2.60
N ILE A 9 6.24 -2.26 -1.54
CA ILE A 9 5.33 -3.18 -0.84
C ILE A 9 3.93 -3.04 -1.43
N ILE A 10 3.28 -4.13 -1.81
CA ILE A 10 1.95 -4.11 -2.43
C ILE A 10 0.99 -4.98 -1.62
N PHE A 11 -0.07 -4.37 -1.09
CA PHE A 11 -1.14 -5.06 -0.38
C PHE A 11 -2.28 -5.43 -1.34
N ILE A 12 -2.48 -6.72 -1.61
CA ILE A 12 -3.44 -7.24 -2.59
C ILE A 12 -3.93 -8.65 -2.22
N GLY A 13 -5.13 -9.02 -2.68
CA GLY A 13 -5.68 -10.35 -2.44
C GLY A 13 -6.95 -10.66 -3.25
N PRO A 14 -8.17 -10.42 -2.74
CA PRO A 14 -9.40 -10.87 -3.39
C PRO A 14 -9.57 -10.32 -4.82
N CYS A 15 -8.95 -9.19 -5.16
CA CYS A 15 -8.94 -8.70 -6.54
C CYS A 15 -7.95 -9.45 -7.45
N MET A 16 -6.84 -9.96 -6.91
CA MET A 16 -5.82 -10.70 -7.66
C MET A 16 -4.96 -11.56 -6.72
N SER A 17 -4.82 -12.84 -7.04
CA SER A 17 -3.95 -13.75 -6.30
C SER A 17 -2.47 -13.37 -6.45
N HIS A 18 -1.62 -13.79 -5.51
CA HIS A 18 -0.18 -13.49 -5.58
C HIS A 18 0.44 -14.02 -6.90
N ASP A 19 0.06 -15.23 -7.33
CA ASP A 19 0.51 -15.82 -8.60
C ASP A 19 0.10 -14.99 -9.83
N GLU A 20 -1.06 -14.34 -9.80
CA GLU A 20 -1.49 -13.47 -10.89
C GLU A 20 -0.74 -12.15 -10.88
N VAL A 21 -0.42 -11.61 -9.70
CA VAL A 21 0.39 -10.41 -9.53
C VAL A 21 1.81 -10.62 -10.06
N GLU A 22 2.44 -11.74 -9.70
CA GLU A 22 3.78 -12.10 -10.18
C GLU A 22 3.85 -12.26 -11.70
N LYS A 23 2.75 -12.66 -12.35
CA LYS A 23 2.69 -12.80 -13.82
C LYS A 23 2.55 -11.47 -14.54
N VAL A 24 2.07 -10.43 -13.87
CA VAL A 24 1.77 -9.12 -14.47
C VAL A 24 2.82 -8.07 -14.09
N LEU A 25 3.49 -8.22 -12.95
CA LEU A 25 4.53 -7.30 -12.51
C LEU A 25 5.85 -7.55 -13.26
N ASP A 26 6.31 -6.54 -13.99
CA ASP A 26 7.64 -6.51 -14.60
C ASP A 26 8.75 -6.11 -13.61
N ILE A 27 8.42 -5.95 -12.32
CA ILE A 27 9.34 -5.52 -11.26
C ILE A 27 9.22 -6.44 -10.04
N GLU A 28 10.30 -6.54 -9.27
CA GLU A 28 10.27 -7.18 -7.96
C GLU A 28 9.49 -6.32 -6.96
N ALA A 29 8.59 -6.93 -6.20
CA ALA A 29 7.75 -6.27 -5.20
C ALA A 29 7.50 -7.22 -4.02
N ASP A 30 7.41 -6.66 -2.81
CA ASP A 30 6.98 -7.38 -1.61
C ASP A 30 5.45 -7.45 -1.59
N ILE A 31 4.92 -8.57 -2.07
CA ILE A 31 3.47 -8.80 -2.15
C ILE A 31 2.97 -9.31 -0.80
N ARG A 32 2.02 -8.57 -0.22
CA ARG A 32 1.40 -8.87 1.06
C ARG A 32 -0.10 -9.06 0.92
N ALA A 33 -0.67 -9.79 1.86
CA ALA A 33 -2.12 -9.96 2.01
C ALA A 33 -2.85 -8.59 2.10
N PRO A 34 -4.17 -8.54 1.88
CA PRO A 34 -4.94 -7.29 1.96
C PRO A 34 -4.71 -6.54 3.26
N ILE A 35 -4.52 -5.21 3.17
CA ILE A 35 -4.10 -4.39 4.30
C ILE A 35 -5.14 -4.40 5.44
N ARG A 36 -4.66 -4.53 6.67
CA ARG A 36 -5.44 -4.39 7.90
C ARG A 36 -4.80 -3.38 8.85
N ARG A 37 -5.56 -2.98 9.87
CA ARG A 37 -5.04 -2.14 10.96
C ARG A 37 -3.80 -2.77 11.61
N GLY A 38 -2.77 -1.96 11.83
CA GLY A 38 -1.50 -2.33 12.42
C GLY A 38 -0.44 -2.79 11.42
N ASP A 39 -0.80 -3.15 10.18
CA ASP A 39 0.20 -3.61 9.20
C ASP A 39 1.23 -2.50 8.88
N LEU A 40 0.79 -1.24 8.88
CA LEU A 40 1.66 -0.09 8.61
C LEU A 40 2.68 0.18 9.72
N ASP A 41 2.51 -0.36 10.92
CA ASP A 41 3.48 -0.22 12.02
C ASP A 41 4.74 -1.08 11.79
N SER A 42 4.61 -2.13 10.97
CA SER A 42 5.68 -3.09 10.65
C SER A 42 6.45 -2.78 9.36
N ILE A 43 6.25 -1.58 8.80
CA ILE A 43 6.89 -1.18 7.54
C ILE A 43 8.39 -0.90 7.77
N PRO A 44 9.29 -1.55 7.02
CA PRO A 44 10.73 -1.27 7.09
C PRO A 44 11.04 0.19 6.80
N GLU A 45 12.01 0.78 7.51
CA GLU A 45 12.43 2.17 7.29
C GLU A 45 12.99 2.43 5.89
N SER A 46 13.50 1.39 5.21
CA SER A 46 13.98 1.47 3.83
C SER A 46 12.86 1.57 2.79
N THR A 47 11.60 1.37 3.19
CA THR A 47 10.46 1.39 2.28
C THR A 47 10.28 2.79 1.70
N GLN A 48 10.17 2.89 0.38
CA GLN A 48 9.93 4.15 -0.30
C GLN A 48 8.52 4.26 -0.89
N VAL A 49 7.92 3.12 -1.26
CA VAL A 49 6.63 3.08 -1.96
C VAL A 49 5.77 1.94 -1.41
N ILE A 50 4.51 2.24 -1.16
CA ILE A 50 3.47 1.29 -0.78
C ILE A 50 2.30 1.38 -1.75
N GLY A 51 1.93 0.26 -2.37
CA GLY A 51 0.70 0.09 -3.13
C GLY A 51 -0.38 -0.54 -2.26
N ILE A 52 -1.57 0.06 -2.22
CA ILE A 52 -2.74 -0.49 -1.53
C ILE A 52 -3.82 -0.78 -2.56
N VAL A 53 -3.99 -2.06 -2.90
CA VAL A 53 -5.03 -2.53 -3.82
C VAL A 53 -6.24 -3.04 -3.06
N ASP A 54 -6.01 -3.95 -2.11
CA ASP A 54 -7.06 -4.54 -1.29
C ASP A 54 -6.87 -4.26 0.19
N GLY A 55 -7.98 -4.06 0.89
CA GLY A 55 -8.05 -4.03 2.35
C GLY A 55 -9.10 -5.03 2.85
N VAL A 56 -8.91 -5.55 4.05
CA VAL A 56 -9.94 -6.41 4.69
C VAL A 56 -11.14 -5.58 5.13
N PHE A 57 -12.34 -6.08 4.83
CA PHE A 57 -13.62 -5.51 5.29
C PHE A 57 -14.39 -6.54 6.14
N PHE A 58 -15.39 -6.05 6.88
CA PHE A 58 -16.33 -6.80 7.74
C PHE A 58 -15.85 -7.21 9.14
N SER A 59 -14.78 -8.00 9.31
CA SER A 59 -14.42 -8.58 10.63
C SER A 59 -13.14 -8.00 11.26
N ASN A 60 -12.27 -7.40 10.44
CA ASN A 60 -11.05 -6.73 10.88
C ASN A 60 -11.21 -5.22 10.68
N LEU A 61 -10.68 -4.44 11.62
CA LEU A 61 -10.69 -3.00 11.50
C LEU A 61 -9.91 -2.60 10.25
N SER A 62 -10.57 -1.86 9.36
CA SER A 62 -9.91 -1.28 8.19
C SER A 62 -8.75 -0.39 8.63
N VAL A 63 -7.71 -0.33 7.79
CA VAL A 63 -6.60 0.60 7.99
C VAL A 63 -7.14 2.01 8.19
N SER A 64 -6.70 2.68 9.24
CA SER A 64 -7.19 4.00 9.57
C SER A 64 -6.50 5.05 8.70
N PRO A 65 -7.18 6.17 8.39
CA PRO A 65 -6.54 7.30 7.73
C PRO A 65 -5.32 7.84 8.49
N ARG A 66 -5.29 7.67 9.82
CA ARG A 66 -4.15 8.10 10.66
C ARG A 66 -2.90 7.27 10.42
N GLU A 67 -3.04 5.96 10.22
CA GLU A 67 -1.91 5.09 9.90
C GLU A 67 -1.31 5.46 8.53
N ILE A 68 -2.17 5.72 7.53
CA ILE A 68 -1.74 6.20 6.21
C ILE A 68 -1.02 7.54 6.32
N LEU A 69 -1.57 8.51 7.07
CA LEU A 69 -0.93 9.80 7.31
C LEU A 69 0.42 9.68 8.02
N SER A 70 0.56 8.72 8.95
CA SER A 70 1.83 8.45 9.63
C SER A 70 2.91 8.00 8.64
N ILE A 71 2.56 7.10 7.72
CA ILE A 71 3.45 6.63 6.66
C ILE A 71 3.85 7.75 5.71
N LEU A 72 2.90 8.57 5.27
CA LEU A 72 3.18 9.71 4.39
C LEU A 72 4.13 10.72 5.06
N LYS A 73 3.98 10.97 6.37
CA LYS A 73 4.89 11.83 7.14
C LYS A 73 6.31 11.28 7.24
N LYS A 74 6.50 9.96 7.08
CA LYS A 74 7.84 9.35 6.98
C LYS A 74 8.48 9.53 5.59
N GLY A 75 7.81 10.21 4.67
CA GLY A 75 8.28 10.41 3.29
C GLY A 75 8.03 9.21 2.36
N ILE A 76 7.30 8.20 2.84
CA ILE A 76 6.92 7.03 2.05
C ILE A 76 5.75 7.40 1.14
N HIS A 77 5.86 7.07 -0.14
CA HIS A 77 4.78 7.30 -1.10
C HIS A 77 3.74 6.20 -1.03
N VAL A 78 2.46 6.56 -0.99
CA VAL A 78 1.35 5.60 -0.94
C VAL A 78 0.47 5.78 -2.18
N VAL A 79 0.28 4.71 -2.94
CA VAL A 79 -0.56 4.67 -4.15
C VAL A 79 -1.73 3.71 -3.89
N GLY A 80 -2.97 4.16 -4.12
CA GLY A 80 -4.17 3.37 -3.86
C GLY A 80 -5.00 3.13 -5.11
N SER A 81 -5.47 1.90 -5.33
CA SER A 81 -6.11 1.47 -6.59
C SER A 81 -7.65 1.47 -6.58
N SER A 82 -8.32 1.45 -5.42
CA SER A 82 -9.79 1.38 -5.41
C SER A 82 -10.44 2.05 -4.19
N SER A 83 -11.55 2.75 -4.43
CA SER A 83 -12.48 3.33 -3.45
C SER A 83 -11.81 3.90 -2.18
N MET A 84 -11.70 3.16 -1.09
CA MET A 84 -11.08 3.65 0.16
C MET A 84 -9.56 3.85 0.05
N GLY A 85 -8.85 3.13 -0.82
CA GLY A 85 -7.43 3.32 -1.13
C GLY A 85 -7.21 4.45 -2.16
N ALA A 86 -8.04 4.51 -3.20
CA ALA A 86 -7.94 5.54 -4.24
C ALA A 86 -8.33 6.94 -3.72
N LEU A 87 -9.40 7.08 -2.93
CA LEU A 87 -9.76 8.36 -2.31
C LEU A 87 -8.68 8.85 -1.35
N ARG A 88 -8.03 7.95 -0.59
CA ARG A 88 -6.99 8.35 0.37
C ARG A 88 -5.65 8.67 -0.29
N ALA A 89 -5.32 8.03 -1.39
CA ALA A 89 -4.16 8.40 -2.21
C ALA A 89 -4.42 9.68 -3.03
N ALA A 90 -5.63 9.85 -3.57
CA ALA A 90 -6.01 11.03 -4.35
C ALA A 90 -6.20 12.29 -3.50
N ASP A 91 -6.81 12.19 -2.31
CA ASP A 91 -6.99 13.32 -1.38
C ASP A 91 -5.63 13.87 -0.88
N LEU A 92 -4.56 13.08 -0.96
CA LEU A 92 -3.24 13.44 -0.45
C LEU A 92 -2.21 13.72 -1.56
N THR A 93 -2.57 13.49 -2.83
CA THR A 93 -1.77 13.86 -4.00
C THR A 93 -1.73 15.39 -4.22
N PHE A 94 -2.66 16.16 -3.62
CA PHE A 94 -2.72 17.62 -3.73
C PHE A 94 -1.96 18.40 -2.63
N MET A 95 -1.21 17.75 -1.74
CA MET A 95 -0.53 18.45 -0.63
C MET A 95 0.99 18.21 -0.55
N VAL A 96 1.67 18.12 -1.69
CA VAL A 96 3.13 18.29 -1.75
C VAL A 96 3.55 19.05 -3.01
#